data_AF-A0A1I8NEB3-F1
#
_entry.id   AF-A0A1I8NEB3-F1
#
_cell.length_a   1.000
_cell.length_b   1.000
_cell.length_c   1.000
_cell.angle_alpha   90.00
_cell.angle_beta   90.00
_cell.angle_gamma   90.00
#
_symmetry.space_group_name_H-M   'P 1'
#
loop_
_entity.id
_entity.type
_entity.pdbx_description
1 polymer ?
#
loop_
_entity_poly.entity_id
_entity_poly.type
_entity_poly.pdbx_seq_one_letter_code
_entity_poly.pdbx_strand_id
1 'polypeptide(L)'
;MDTKTIHLLAGVVLLSLSHVTAEVDCNKAPAFVDPKECCAVPNLISEELVEKCKGNEPPPPPPSGEMNNEVDESEQGGPGRHHHHRHGPHGHHGRHGHHHHHCFPTCLFNETGILIDGELQEDNLDTFLSGAAAENPEVLPILKESFQTCYQKSVEIMEKIREHWSKNENSSRRPPHHHHRHHHCSPQAGIMFHCAMMNTFKQCPDSIWSDTDECNNVREYFTECMPSPDDQDDDEEEEE
;
A
#
# COMPACT_ATOMS: atom_id res chain seq x y z
N MET A 1 -53.00 45.88 7.64
CA MET A 1 -51.92 45.14 6.94
C MET A 1 -50.84 44.93 7.97
N ASP A 2 -50.88 43.75 8.59
CA ASP A 2 -50.18 43.43 9.83
C ASP A 2 -48.83 42.76 9.56
N THR A 3 -47.82 43.25 10.28
CA THR A 3 -46.40 42.87 10.22
C THR A 3 -46.10 41.42 10.62
N LYS A 4 -47.12 40.62 10.94
CA LYS A 4 -46.99 39.21 11.37
C LYS A 4 -46.86 38.22 10.22
N THR A 5 -47.23 38.59 8.99
CA THR A 5 -47.12 37.69 7.82
C THR A 5 -45.70 37.60 7.26
N ILE A 6 -44.81 38.54 7.61
CA ILE A 6 -43.43 38.59 7.08
C ILE A 6 -42.49 37.60 7.80
N HIS A 7 -42.80 37.18 9.02
CA HIS A 7 -41.97 36.23 9.75
C HIS A 7 -42.16 34.76 9.35
N LEU A 8 -43.21 34.42 8.59
CA LEU A 8 -43.49 33.05 8.17
C LEU A 8 -42.72 32.60 6.92
N LEU A 9 -41.99 33.50 6.25
CA LEU A 9 -41.18 33.16 5.07
C LEU A 9 -39.67 33.10 5.34
N ALA A 10 -39.23 33.36 6.58
CA ALA A 10 -37.80 33.38 6.91
C ALA A 10 -37.30 32.12 7.64
N GLY A 11 -38.16 31.12 7.89
CA GLY A 11 -37.88 30.04 8.84
C GLY A 11 -37.47 28.68 8.28
N VAL A 12 -37.43 28.47 6.96
CA VAL A 12 -37.03 27.18 6.36
C VAL A 12 -36.18 27.41 5.12
N VAL A 13 -35.04 28.07 5.29
CA VAL A 13 -33.89 27.81 4.42
C VAL A 13 -33.05 26.77 5.15
N LEU A 14 -33.47 25.51 5.01
CA LEU A 14 -32.60 24.37 5.21
C LEU A 14 -31.45 24.56 4.22
N LEU A 15 -30.35 25.14 4.71
CA LEU A 15 -29.05 25.08 4.06
C LEU A 15 -28.66 23.60 4.02
N SER A 16 -29.12 22.90 2.98
CA SER A 16 -28.40 21.74 2.47
C SER A 16 -27.05 22.26 1.98
N LEU A 17 -26.08 22.32 2.89
CA LEU A 17 -24.67 22.31 2.53
C LEU A 17 -24.44 20.97 1.83
N SER A 18 -24.69 20.95 0.53
CA SER A 18 -24.00 20.03 -0.35
C SER A 18 -22.52 20.33 -0.14
N HIS A 19 -21.82 19.47 0.61
CA HIS A 19 -20.38 19.45 0.55
C HIS A 19 -20.06 19.18 -0.92
N VAL A 20 -19.59 20.21 -1.63
CA VAL A 20 -18.94 20.02 -2.92
C VAL A 20 -17.62 19.37 -2.55
N THR A 21 -17.60 18.03 -2.52
CA THR A 21 -16.33 17.31 -2.49
C THR A 21 -15.62 17.71 -3.78
N ALA A 22 -14.45 18.33 -3.66
CA ALA A 22 -13.62 18.54 -4.83
C ALA A 22 -13.27 17.15 -5.36
N GLU A 23 -13.56 16.90 -6.64
CA GLU A 23 -13.23 15.62 -7.29
C GLU A 23 -11.71 15.37 -7.16
N VAL A 24 -11.32 14.19 -6.67
CA VAL A 24 -9.92 13.84 -6.48
C VAL A 24 -9.27 13.60 -7.84
N ASP A 25 -8.20 14.34 -8.16
CA ASP A 25 -7.45 14.15 -9.40
C ASP A 25 -6.52 12.93 -9.30
N CYS A 26 -7.00 11.77 -9.72
CA CYS A 26 -6.24 10.51 -9.69
C CYS A 26 -4.97 10.51 -10.56
N ASN A 27 -4.81 11.47 -11.47
CA ASN A 27 -3.61 11.63 -12.29
C ASN A 27 -2.49 12.39 -11.57
N LYS A 28 -2.78 12.98 -10.41
CA LYS A 28 -1.85 13.79 -9.64
C LYS A 28 -1.73 13.28 -8.22
N ALA A 29 -0.64 12.57 -7.95
CA ALA A 29 -0.33 12.10 -6.60
C ALA A 29 -0.22 13.29 -5.61
N PRO A 30 -0.75 13.13 -4.39
CA PRO A 30 -0.60 14.13 -3.33
C PRO A 30 0.87 14.26 -2.89
N ALA A 31 1.14 15.29 -2.09
CA ALA A 31 2.45 15.42 -1.43
C ALA A 31 2.70 14.20 -0.52
N PHE A 32 3.97 13.79 -0.41
CA PHE A 32 4.33 12.70 0.50
C PHE A 32 4.19 13.16 1.95
N VAL A 33 3.48 12.37 2.74
CA VAL A 33 3.37 12.45 4.19
C VAL A 33 3.67 11.06 4.76
N ASP A 34 4.30 10.98 5.93
CA ASP A 34 4.49 9.69 6.59
C ASP A 34 3.11 9.19 7.08
N PRO A 35 2.64 7.99 6.68
CA PRO A 35 1.35 7.46 7.13
C PRO A 35 1.19 7.42 8.66
N LYS A 36 2.29 7.31 9.41
CA LYS A 36 2.28 7.34 10.89
C LYS A 36 2.00 8.72 11.47
N GLU A 37 2.25 9.78 10.72
CA GLU A 37 1.86 11.15 11.11
C GLU A 37 0.36 11.39 10.89
N CYS A 38 -0.26 10.65 9.97
CA CYS A 38 -1.68 10.78 9.65
C CYS A 38 -2.59 9.88 10.47
N CYS A 39 -2.17 8.64 10.74
CA CYS A 39 -2.94 7.71 11.54
C CYS A 39 -2.06 7.20 12.67
N ALA A 40 -2.50 7.40 13.91
CA ALA A 40 -1.79 6.89 15.10
C ALA A 40 -1.97 5.36 15.27
N VAL A 41 -1.64 4.59 14.22
CA VAL A 41 -1.62 3.13 14.28
C VAL A 41 -0.54 2.71 15.29
N PRO A 42 -0.86 1.81 16.23
CA PRO A 42 0.14 1.29 17.15
C PRO A 42 1.32 0.67 16.41
N ASN A 43 2.52 0.74 17.01
CA ASN A 43 3.69 0.14 16.39
C ASN A 43 3.61 -1.40 16.43
N LEU A 44 3.14 -2.00 15.34
CA LEU A 44 3.00 -3.45 15.18
C LEU A 44 4.32 -4.21 15.24
N ILE A 45 5.40 -3.55 14.83
CA ILE A 45 6.70 -4.18 14.65
C ILE A 45 7.61 -3.66 15.75
N SER A 46 7.92 -4.53 16.72
CA SER A 46 8.88 -4.21 17.77
C SER A 46 10.28 -3.97 17.20
N GLU A 47 11.10 -3.16 17.88
CA GLU A 47 12.49 -2.94 17.48
C GLU A 47 13.30 -4.25 17.41
N GLU A 48 12.95 -5.24 18.24
CA GLU A 48 13.54 -6.59 18.21
C GLU A 48 13.23 -7.29 16.88
N LEU A 49 11.99 -7.23 16.40
CA LEU A 49 11.59 -7.82 15.12
C LEU A 49 12.25 -7.06 13.95
N VAL A 50 12.33 -5.73 14.05
CA VAL A 50 13.09 -4.95 13.07
C VAL A 50 14.54 -5.44 13.05
N GLU A 51 15.21 -5.54 14.20
CA GLU A 51 16.61 -5.97 14.27
C GLU A 51 16.83 -7.39 13.75
N LYS A 52 15.97 -8.34 14.09
CA LYS A 52 16.02 -9.71 13.55
C LYS A 52 15.84 -9.74 12.02
N CYS A 53 15.02 -8.85 11.48
CA CYS A 53 14.72 -8.81 10.05
C CYS A 53 15.52 -7.77 9.23
N LYS A 54 16.38 -6.96 9.87
CA LYS A 54 17.28 -5.93 9.27
C LYS A 54 18.22 -6.50 8.22
N GLY A 55 18.59 -7.79 8.31
CA GLY A 55 19.45 -8.46 7.32
C GLY A 55 18.88 -8.47 5.89
N ASN A 56 17.65 -8.00 5.72
CA ASN A 56 17.03 -7.79 4.43
C ASN A 56 17.09 -6.32 3.96
N GLU A 57 17.18 -5.28 4.80
CA GLU A 57 17.00 -3.88 4.39
C GLU A 57 18.03 -3.33 3.38
N PRO A 58 17.62 -2.45 2.44
CA PRO A 58 18.58 -1.68 1.64
C PRO A 58 19.35 -0.68 2.52
N PRO A 59 20.60 -0.33 2.17
CA PRO A 59 21.38 0.67 2.90
C PRO A 59 20.64 2.04 2.92
N PRO A 60 20.88 2.87 3.95
CA PRO A 60 20.22 4.17 4.07
C PRO A 60 20.51 5.06 2.83
N PRO A 61 19.54 5.88 2.38
CA PRO A 61 19.77 6.79 1.28
C PRO A 61 20.91 7.77 1.64
N PRO A 62 21.80 8.10 0.68
CA PRO A 62 22.82 9.11 0.94
C PRO A 62 22.17 10.43 1.34
N PRO A 63 22.79 11.21 2.25
CA PRO A 63 22.29 12.54 2.59
C PRO A 63 22.16 13.36 1.30
N SER A 64 21.06 14.11 1.19
CA SER A 64 20.76 14.96 0.04
C SER A 64 21.83 16.04 -0.13
N GLY A 65 22.91 15.69 -0.82
CA GLY A 65 23.91 16.63 -1.32
C GLY A 65 23.37 17.28 -2.58
N GLU A 66 23.46 18.61 -2.63
CA GLU A 66 23.12 19.44 -3.78
C GLU A 66 23.74 18.88 -5.07
N MET A 67 22.90 18.35 -5.97
CA MET A 67 23.33 18.01 -7.32
C MET A 67 23.44 19.31 -8.12
N ASN A 68 24.66 19.82 -8.23
CA ASN A 68 25.02 20.72 -9.32
C ASN A 68 24.93 19.93 -10.64
N ASN A 69 24.15 20.46 -11.58
CA ASN A 69 24.04 19.92 -12.94
C ASN A 69 25.37 20.09 -13.67
N GLU A 70 26.16 19.03 -13.76
CA GLU A 70 27.18 18.90 -14.81
C GLU A 70 26.86 17.64 -15.62
N VAL A 71 26.39 17.88 -16.84
CA VAL A 71 26.18 16.86 -17.87
C VAL A 71 27.56 16.49 -18.41
N ASP A 72 28.01 15.27 -18.15
CA ASP A 72 29.23 14.75 -18.79
C ASP A 72 28.84 14.05 -20.11
N GLU A 73 29.13 14.73 -21.22
CA GLU A 73 29.06 14.22 -22.58
C GLU A 73 30.34 13.41 -22.89
N SER A 74 30.31 12.10 -22.63
CA SER A 74 31.13 11.09 -23.33
C SER A 74 30.66 9.71 -22.87
N GLU A 75 30.22 8.78 -23.72
CA GLU A 75 31.06 8.05 -24.67
C GLU A 75 30.24 7.57 -25.89
N GLN A 76 30.84 7.74 -27.07
CA GLN A 76 30.39 7.14 -28.32
C GLN A 76 30.93 5.70 -28.44
N GLY A 77 30.07 4.73 -28.77
CA GLY A 77 30.52 3.37 -29.10
C GLY A 77 29.47 2.44 -29.74
N GLY A 78 29.50 2.34 -31.09
CA GLY A 78 29.28 1.08 -31.85
C GLY A 78 27.85 0.60 -32.20
N PRO A 79 27.58 0.13 -33.45
CA PRO A 79 26.24 -0.24 -33.89
C PRO A 79 25.93 -1.73 -33.64
N GLY A 80 25.18 -2.01 -32.57
CA GLY A 80 24.53 -3.31 -32.34
C GLY A 80 23.01 -3.12 -32.37
N ARG A 81 22.35 -3.64 -33.42
CA ARG A 81 20.89 -3.60 -33.55
C ARG A 81 20.23 -4.55 -32.54
N HIS A 82 19.79 -4.01 -31.41
CA HIS A 82 18.73 -4.60 -30.60
C HIS A 82 17.53 -3.65 -30.62
N HIS A 83 16.48 -4.06 -31.34
CA HIS A 83 15.18 -3.39 -31.27
C HIS A 83 14.56 -3.70 -29.91
N HIS A 84 14.87 -2.88 -28.91
CA HIS A 84 14.05 -2.79 -27.72
C HIS A 84 12.73 -2.16 -28.14
N HIS A 85 11.62 -2.88 -27.97
CA HIS A 85 10.33 -2.22 -27.89
C HIS A 85 10.42 -1.21 -26.75
N ARG A 86 10.32 0.08 -27.09
CA ARG A 86 10.10 1.16 -26.13
C ARG A 86 8.75 0.86 -25.47
N HIS A 87 8.79 0.14 -24.35
CA HIS A 87 7.79 0.36 -23.34
C HIS A 87 7.90 1.84 -22.94
N GLY A 88 6.77 2.54 -22.92
CA GLY A 88 6.70 3.90 -22.39
C GLY A 88 7.26 3.94 -20.96
N PRO A 89 7.53 5.12 -20.40
CA PRO A 89 8.11 5.23 -19.07
C PRO A 89 7.14 4.63 -18.05
N HIS A 90 7.33 3.35 -17.70
CA HIS A 90 6.76 2.78 -16.49
C HIS A 90 7.48 3.50 -15.33
N GLY A 91 6.79 4.45 -14.72
CA GLY A 91 7.27 5.28 -13.63
C GLY A 91 7.42 4.52 -12.31
N HIS A 92 8.21 3.45 -12.28
CA HIS A 92 8.52 2.71 -11.03
C HIS A 92 9.75 3.25 -10.29
N HIS A 93 10.16 4.49 -10.55
CA HIS A 93 11.24 5.14 -9.83
C HIS A 93 10.76 6.46 -9.21
N GLY A 94 9.72 6.37 -8.38
CA GLY A 94 9.33 7.43 -7.46
C GLY A 94 9.90 7.13 -6.08
N ARG A 95 10.80 8.00 -5.60
CA ARG A 95 11.27 8.14 -4.21
C ARG A 95 10.59 7.19 -3.20
N HIS A 96 11.18 6.02 -3.02
CA HIS A 96 10.77 5.12 -1.94
C HIS A 96 11.33 5.67 -0.64
N GLY A 97 10.44 6.18 0.22
CA GLY A 97 10.69 6.29 1.66
C GLY A 97 11.07 4.92 2.23
N HIS A 98 11.43 4.86 3.51
CA HIS A 98 11.96 3.69 4.22
C HIS A 98 11.09 2.41 4.08
N HIS A 99 11.14 1.75 2.92
CA HIS A 99 10.50 0.47 2.71
C HIS A 99 11.51 -0.60 3.08
N HIS A 100 11.15 -1.38 4.09
CA HIS A 100 11.86 -2.61 4.38
C HIS A 100 11.93 -3.45 3.09
N HIS A 101 13.04 -4.15 2.90
CA HIS A 101 13.23 -5.01 1.74
C HIS A 101 12.08 -5.99 1.56
N HIS A 102 11.83 -6.42 0.32
CA HIS A 102 10.72 -7.30 -0.05
C HIS A 102 10.62 -8.60 0.78
N CYS A 103 11.72 -9.04 1.41
CA CYS A 103 11.75 -10.19 2.31
C CYS A 103 11.35 -9.92 3.76
N PHE A 104 11.26 -8.65 4.16
CA PHE A 104 10.93 -8.28 5.53
C PHE A 104 9.58 -8.86 5.98
N PRO A 105 8.48 -8.78 5.20
CA PRO A 105 7.23 -9.44 5.58
C PRO A 105 7.35 -10.95 5.75
N THR A 106 8.16 -11.63 4.92
CA THR A 106 8.41 -13.07 5.09
C THR A 106 9.13 -13.36 6.40
N CYS A 107 10.18 -12.58 6.73
CA CYS A 107 10.88 -12.71 7.99
C CYS A 107 9.95 -12.46 9.18
N LEU A 108 9.17 -11.38 9.14
CA LEU A 108 8.21 -11.02 10.17
C LEU A 108 7.22 -12.16 10.43
N PHE A 109 6.60 -12.71 9.38
CA PHE A 109 5.63 -13.80 9.52
C PHE A 109 6.25 -15.12 9.97
N ASN A 110 7.50 -15.40 9.61
CA ASN A 110 8.23 -16.56 10.12
C ASN A 110 8.55 -16.42 11.61
N GLU A 111 9.04 -15.26 12.04
CA GLU A 111 9.40 -15.00 13.45
C GLU A 111 8.16 -15.01 14.37
N THR A 112 7.02 -14.53 13.85
CA THR A 112 5.75 -14.45 14.60
C THR A 112 4.88 -15.69 14.44
N GLY A 113 5.15 -16.54 13.45
CA GLY A 113 4.32 -17.69 13.11
C GLY A 113 2.94 -17.33 12.54
N ILE A 114 2.72 -16.08 12.10
CA ILE A 114 1.43 -15.62 11.54
C ILE A 114 1.07 -16.38 10.26
N LEU A 115 2.07 -16.73 9.46
CA LEU A 115 1.89 -17.48 8.22
C LEU A 115 2.80 -18.71 8.23
N ILE A 116 2.21 -19.90 8.29
CA ILE A 116 2.93 -21.18 8.28
C ILE A 116 2.51 -21.93 7.03
N ASP A 117 3.47 -22.27 6.17
CA ASP A 117 3.22 -22.97 4.89
C ASP A 117 2.16 -22.29 4.01
N GLY A 118 2.03 -20.97 4.11
CA GLY A 118 1.05 -20.19 3.36
C GLY A 118 -0.34 -20.14 3.99
N GLU A 119 -0.52 -20.72 5.18
CA GLU A 119 -1.77 -20.70 5.95
C GLU A 119 -1.72 -19.70 7.10
N LEU A 120 -2.79 -18.89 7.23
CA LEU A 120 -2.94 -17.92 8.30
C LEU A 120 -3.18 -18.62 9.65
N GLN A 121 -2.35 -18.28 10.63
CA GLN A 121 -2.51 -18.73 12.01
C GLN A 121 -3.20 -17.63 12.81
N GLU A 122 -4.53 -17.69 12.93
CA GLU A 122 -5.34 -16.63 13.55
C GLU A 122 -4.95 -16.35 15.01
N ASP A 123 -4.65 -17.38 15.80
CA ASP A 123 -4.22 -17.21 17.20
C ASP A 123 -2.88 -16.43 17.30
N ASN A 124 -1.97 -16.68 16.37
CA ASN A 124 -0.68 -15.97 16.31
C ASN A 124 -0.87 -14.53 15.82
N LEU A 125 -1.78 -14.30 14.86
CA LEU A 125 -2.17 -12.96 14.43
C LEU A 125 -2.79 -12.17 15.59
N ASP A 126 -3.73 -12.76 16.32
CA ASP A 126 -4.37 -12.11 17.47
C ASP A 126 -3.36 -11.75 18.56
N THR A 127 -2.42 -12.66 18.83
CA THR A 127 -1.31 -12.42 19.77
C THR A 127 -0.41 -11.27 19.30
N PHE A 128 -0.03 -11.26 18.03
CA PHE A 128 0.81 -10.23 17.43
C PHE A 128 0.15 -8.85 17.49
N LEU A 129 -1.11 -8.74 17.08
CA LEU A 129 -1.86 -7.49 17.07
C LEU A 129 -2.12 -6.97 18.50
N SER A 130 -2.52 -7.86 19.41
CA SER A 130 -2.79 -7.48 20.81
C SER A 130 -1.55 -6.98 21.54
N GLY A 131 -0.37 -7.54 21.24
CA GLY A 131 0.90 -7.09 21.82
C GLY A 131 1.29 -5.68 21.39
N ALA A 132 0.86 -5.25 20.19
CA ALA A 132 1.20 -3.95 19.63
C ALA A 132 0.21 -2.84 19.98
N ALA A 133 -1.07 -3.16 20.18
CA ALA A 133 -2.12 -2.15 20.22
C ALA A 133 -2.50 -1.62 21.62
N ALA A 134 -1.53 -1.57 22.53
CA ALA A 134 -1.75 -1.02 23.86
C ALA A 134 -2.14 0.48 23.85
N GLU A 135 -1.76 1.22 22.81
CA GLU A 135 -1.95 2.67 22.73
C GLU A 135 -3.29 3.07 22.12
N ASN A 136 -3.75 2.38 21.06
CA ASN A 136 -5.00 2.67 20.35
C ASN A 136 -5.80 1.39 20.10
N PRO A 137 -6.57 0.90 21.09
CA PRO A 137 -7.27 -0.38 20.99
C PRO A 137 -8.41 -0.38 19.97
N GLU A 138 -8.92 0.80 19.57
CA GLU A 138 -9.95 0.90 18.52
C GLU A 138 -9.46 0.52 17.12
N VAL A 139 -8.13 0.51 16.90
CA VAL A 139 -7.53 0.12 15.62
C VAL A 139 -7.39 -1.40 15.48
N LEU A 140 -7.41 -2.14 16.61
CA LEU A 140 -7.29 -3.60 16.63
C LEU A 140 -8.29 -4.34 15.73
N PRO A 141 -9.61 -4.08 15.81
CA PRO A 141 -10.56 -4.78 14.95
C PRO A 141 -10.28 -4.52 13.46
N ILE A 142 -9.92 -3.27 13.11
CA ILE A 142 -9.60 -2.88 11.73
C ILE A 142 -8.34 -3.59 11.25
N LEU A 143 -7.31 -3.66 12.09
CA LEU A 143 -6.08 -4.40 11.80
C LEU A 143 -6.37 -5.87 11.56
N LYS A 144 -7.10 -6.51 12.48
CA LYS A 144 -7.45 -7.93 12.37
C LYS A 144 -8.20 -8.23 11.08
N GLU A 145 -9.26 -7.46 10.82
CA GLU A 145 -10.05 -7.58 9.59
C GLU A 145 -9.18 -7.34 8.35
N SER A 146 -8.35 -6.31 8.36
CA SER A 146 -7.42 -6.01 7.26
C SER A 146 -6.46 -7.18 6.98
N PHE A 147 -5.87 -7.79 8.01
CA PHE A 147 -5.00 -8.95 7.84
C PHE A 147 -5.75 -10.18 7.32
N GLN A 148 -6.98 -10.43 7.77
CA GLN A 148 -7.79 -11.57 7.32
C GLN A 148 -8.24 -11.40 5.86
N THR A 149 -8.78 -10.24 5.50
CA THR A 149 -9.14 -9.91 4.11
C THR A 149 -7.93 -10.00 3.19
N CYS A 150 -6.81 -9.42 3.61
CA CYS A 150 -5.60 -9.41 2.79
C CYS A 150 -4.90 -10.77 2.70
N TYR A 151 -5.11 -11.65 3.67
CA TYR A 151 -4.73 -13.05 3.54
C TYR A 151 -5.50 -13.73 2.41
N GLN A 152 -6.84 -13.59 2.37
CA GLN A 152 -7.66 -14.16 1.29
C GLN A 152 -7.24 -13.62 -0.08
N LYS A 153 -7.09 -12.30 -0.21
CA LYS A 153 -6.57 -11.66 -1.43
C LYS A 153 -5.19 -12.18 -1.82
N SER A 154 -4.31 -12.41 -0.84
CA SER A 154 -2.98 -12.97 -1.12
C SER A 154 -3.04 -14.39 -1.68
N VAL A 155 -3.96 -15.22 -1.20
CA VAL A 155 -4.17 -16.58 -1.70
C VAL A 155 -4.65 -16.52 -3.15
N GLU A 156 -5.69 -15.72 -3.42
CA GLU A 156 -6.26 -15.55 -4.77
C GLU A 156 -5.23 -15.04 -5.79
N ILE A 157 -4.45 -14.01 -5.43
CA ILE A 157 -3.40 -13.48 -6.29
C ILE A 157 -2.34 -14.56 -6.56
N MET A 158 -1.93 -15.32 -5.54
CA MET A 158 -0.95 -16.39 -5.70
C MET A 158 -1.46 -17.53 -6.59
N GLU A 159 -2.77 -17.84 -6.54
CA GLU A 159 -3.40 -18.78 -7.46
C GLU A 159 -3.43 -18.26 -8.90
N LYS A 160 -3.85 -17.01 -9.12
CA LYS A 160 -3.82 -16.34 -10.44
C LYS A 160 -2.41 -16.37 -11.04
N ILE A 161 -1.40 -16.06 -10.22
CA ILE A 161 0.02 -16.17 -10.59
C ILE A 161 0.34 -17.62 -11.00
N ARG A 162 0.11 -18.60 -10.13
CA ARG A 162 0.40 -20.02 -10.39
C ARG A 162 -0.24 -20.51 -11.70
N GLU A 163 -1.49 -20.13 -11.95
CA GLU A 163 -2.19 -20.45 -13.19
C GLU A 163 -1.53 -19.85 -14.42
N HIS A 164 -1.24 -18.54 -14.40
CA HIS A 164 -0.57 -17.87 -15.50
C HIS A 164 0.79 -18.51 -15.83
N TRP A 165 1.56 -18.90 -14.81
CA TRP A 165 2.84 -19.60 -14.99
C TRP A 165 2.66 -21.00 -15.59
N SER A 166 1.62 -21.73 -15.20
CA SER A 166 1.31 -23.07 -15.73
C SER A 166 0.83 -23.06 -17.19
N LYS A 167 0.12 -22.00 -17.61
CA LYS A 167 -0.42 -21.83 -18.97
C LYS A 167 0.65 -21.36 -19.98
N ASN A 168 1.77 -20.81 -19.52
CA ASN A 168 2.80 -20.24 -20.40
C ASN A 168 3.91 -21.27 -20.70
N GLU A 169 3.80 -22.02 -21.80
CA GLU A 169 4.72 -23.11 -22.18
C GLU A 169 6.22 -22.69 -22.27
N ASN A 170 6.50 -21.41 -22.50
CA ASN A 170 7.86 -20.85 -22.51
C ASN A 170 8.42 -20.50 -21.12
N SER A 171 7.59 -20.54 -20.06
CA SER A 171 8.04 -20.34 -18.67
C SER A 171 8.95 -21.47 -18.20
N SER A 172 8.74 -22.67 -18.74
CA SER A 172 9.54 -23.87 -18.47
C SER A 172 10.93 -23.86 -19.13
N ARG A 173 11.21 -22.91 -20.04
CA ARG A 173 12.46 -22.83 -20.82
C ARG A 173 13.41 -21.72 -20.38
N ARG A 174 13.01 -20.85 -19.44
CA ARG A 174 13.97 -19.95 -18.80
C ARG A 174 14.64 -20.75 -17.69
N PRO A 175 15.98 -20.95 -17.75
CA PRO A 175 16.70 -21.45 -16.58
C PRO A 175 16.32 -20.57 -15.39
N PRO A 176 16.15 -21.10 -14.16
CA PRO A 176 16.05 -20.27 -12.98
C PRO A 176 17.26 -19.34 -12.99
N HIS A 177 17.06 -18.08 -13.37
CA HIS A 177 18.17 -17.17 -13.57
C HIS A 177 18.82 -16.98 -12.20
N HIS A 178 19.99 -17.60 -12.06
CA HIS A 178 20.97 -17.43 -11.01
C HIS A 178 20.45 -17.54 -9.57
N HIS A 179 20.54 -18.78 -9.08
CA HIS A 179 20.76 -19.14 -7.69
C HIS A 179 21.93 -18.35 -7.09
N HIS A 180 21.68 -17.14 -6.63
CA HIS A 180 22.36 -16.65 -5.44
C HIS A 180 21.59 -17.19 -4.24
N ARG A 181 22.32 -17.73 -3.26
CA ARG A 181 21.84 -18.31 -2.00
C ARG A 181 21.13 -17.26 -1.12
N HIS A 182 20.06 -16.68 -1.61
CA HIS A 182 19.22 -15.76 -0.88
C HIS A 182 17.88 -16.46 -0.67
N HIS A 183 17.49 -16.52 0.60
CA HIS A 183 16.23 -17.08 1.06
C HIS A 183 15.09 -16.73 0.10
N HIS A 184 14.39 -17.74 -0.42
CA HIS A 184 13.21 -17.51 -1.26
C HIS A 184 12.14 -16.86 -0.38
N CYS A 185 11.99 -15.54 -0.51
CA CYS A 185 11.00 -14.80 0.24
C CYS A 185 9.62 -15.08 -0.36
N SER A 186 8.63 -15.29 0.51
CA SER A 186 7.27 -15.63 0.09
C SER A 186 6.60 -14.40 -0.53
N PRO A 187 6.22 -14.43 -1.82
CA PRO A 187 5.47 -13.32 -2.42
C PRO A 187 4.13 -13.10 -1.71
N GLN A 188 3.50 -14.18 -1.23
CA GLN A 188 2.25 -14.13 -0.47
C GLN A 188 2.39 -13.25 0.78
N ALA A 189 3.48 -13.40 1.54
CA ALA A 189 3.72 -12.61 2.74
C ALA A 189 3.82 -11.11 2.43
N GLY A 190 4.49 -10.75 1.33
CA GLY A 190 4.60 -9.37 0.88
C GLY A 190 3.25 -8.77 0.49
N ILE A 191 2.46 -9.51 -0.30
CA ILE A 191 1.11 -9.10 -0.73
C ILE A 191 0.19 -8.90 0.47
N MET A 192 0.13 -9.90 1.36
CA MET A 192 -0.71 -9.88 2.55
C MET A 192 -0.36 -8.70 3.47
N PHE A 193 0.93 -8.49 3.78
CA PHE A 193 1.35 -7.44 4.69
C PHE A 193 1.10 -6.04 4.12
N HIS A 194 1.45 -5.80 2.85
CA HIS A 194 1.24 -4.50 2.22
C HIS A 194 -0.25 -4.17 2.14
N CYS A 195 -1.08 -5.11 1.69
CA CYS A 195 -2.53 -4.96 1.65
C CYS A 195 -3.09 -4.63 3.05
N ALA A 196 -2.66 -5.35 4.09
CA ALA A 196 -3.19 -5.15 5.44
C ALA A 196 -2.87 -3.75 5.98
N MET A 197 -1.65 -3.27 5.77
CA MET A 197 -1.24 -1.91 6.16
C MET A 197 -2.01 -0.84 5.39
N MET A 198 -2.21 -1.03 4.08
CA MET A 198 -2.97 -0.10 3.24
C MET A 198 -4.45 -0.06 3.67
N ASN A 199 -5.09 -1.21 3.88
CA ASN A 199 -6.48 -1.29 4.33
C ASN A 199 -6.67 -0.66 5.71
N THR A 200 -5.72 -0.87 6.62
CA THR A 200 -5.74 -0.24 7.95
C THR A 200 -5.65 1.28 7.84
N PHE A 201 -4.78 1.79 6.97
CA PHE A 201 -4.63 3.23 6.76
C PHE A 201 -5.90 3.87 6.21
N LYS A 202 -6.51 3.29 5.17
CA LYS A 202 -7.76 3.79 4.57
C LYS A 202 -8.92 3.84 5.59
N GLN A 203 -8.99 2.80 6.43
CA GLN A 203 -10.04 2.64 7.43
C GLN A 203 -9.70 3.25 8.78
N CYS A 204 -8.60 4.01 8.89
CA CYS A 204 -8.19 4.62 10.15
C CYS A 204 -9.34 5.42 10.78
N PRO A 205 -9.68 5.19 12.06
CA PRO A 205 -10.74 5.94 12.73
C PRO A 205 -10.44 7.45 12.79
N ASP A 206 -11.46 8.27 12.57
CA ASP A 206 -11.33 9.74 12.62
C ASP A 206 -10.88 10.24 14.00
N SER A 207 -11.12 9.47 15.07
CA SER A 207 -10.71 9.77 16.45
C SER A 207 -9.20 9.81 16.65
N ILE A 208 -8.43 9.09 15.83
CA ILE A 208 -6.96 9.02 15.89
C ILE A 208 -6.29 9.46 14.58
N TRP A 209 -7.09 10.06 13.71
CA TRP A 209 -6.64 10.62 12.45
C TRP A 209 -6.18 12.06 12.65
N SER A 210 -5.11 12.45 11.96
CA SER A 210 -4.66 13.83 11.90
C SER A 210 -5.44 14.60 10.82
N ASP A 211 -6.29 15.52 11.27
CA ASP A 211 -7.11 16.38 10.40
C ASP A 211 -6.30 17.55 9.80
N THR A 212 -5.26 17.21 9.03
CA THR A 212 -4.50 18.17 8.21
C THR A 212 -4.82 17.98 6.74
N ASP A 213 -4.69 19.05 5.96
CA ASP A 213 -4.90 19.00 4.51
C ASP A 213 -4.02 17.92 3.86
N GLU A 214 -2.76 17.79 4.29
CA GLU A 214 -1.85 16.77 3.76
C GLU A 214 -2.36 15.34 3.99
N CYS A 215 -2.83 15.05 5.20
CA CYS A 215 -3.33 13.72 5.53
C CYS A 215 -4.65 13.43 4.80
N ASN A 216 -5.59 14.37 4.84
CA ASN A 216 -6.90 14.23 4.21
C ASN A 216 -6.77 13.98 2.70
N ASN A 217 -5.96 14.78 2.00
CA ASN A 217 -5.70 14.58 0.57
C ASN A 217 -5.12 13.20 0.26
N VAL A 218 -4.25 12.68 1.14
CA VAL A 218 -3.63 11.36 0.96
C VAL A 218 -4.65 10.25 1.20
N ARG A 219 -5.50 10.35 2.22
CA ARG A 219 -6.57 9.37 2.49
C ARG A 219 -7.58 9.32 1.37
N GLU A 220 -8.02 10.48 0.88
CA GLU A 220 -8.94 10.61 -0.25
C GLU A 220 -8.32 9.99 -1.50
N TYR A 221 -7.08 10.34 -1.85
CA TYR A 221 -6.38 9.75 -2.99
C TYR A 221 -6.24 8.22 -2.90
N PHE A 222 -5.84 7.67 -1.76
CA PHE A 222 -5.75 6.21 -1.61
C PHE A 222 -7.11 5.52 -1.67
N THR A 223 -8.17 6.18 -1.23
CA THR A 223 -9.52 5.61 -1.21
C THR A 223 -10.15 5.65 -2.59
N GLU A 224 -10.03 6.77 -3.31
CA GLU A 224 -10.70 6.98 -4.61
C GLU A 224 -9.87 6.51 -5.81
N CYS A 225 -8.53 6.61 -5.75
CA CYS A 225 -7.66 6.42 -6.92
C CYS A 225 -6.86 5.11 -6.92
N MET A 226 -6.85 4.39 -5.80
CA MET A 226 -6.24 3.06 -5.67
C MET A 226 -7.27 2.07 -5.15
N PRO A 227 -8.36 1.83 -5.91
CA PRO A 227 -9.37 0.86 -5.52
C PRO A 227 -8.76 -0.53 -5.42
N SER A 228 -9.39 -1.38 -4.62
CA SER A 228 -8.93 -2.75 -4.49
C SER A 228 -9.15 -3.51 -5.81
N PRO A 229 -8.42 -4.61 -6.08
CA PRO A 229 -8.59 -5.36 -7.33
C PRO A 229 -10.04 -5.83 -7.58
N ASP A 230 -10.79 -6.12 -6.51
CA ASP A 230 -12.18 -6.59 -6.60
C ASP A 230 -13.11 -5.50 -7.17
N ASP A 231 -12.79 -4.24 -6.94
CA ASP A 231 -13.56 -3.10 -7.44
C ASP A 231 -13.29 -2.84 -8.94
N GLN A 232 -12.27 -3.48 -9.53
CA GLN A 232 -11.94 -3.36 -10.96
C GLN A 232 -12.60 -4.46 -11.81
N ASP A 233 -12.99 -5.58 -11.20
CA ASP A 233 -13.67 -6.68 -11.90
C ASP A 233 -15.16 -6.34 -12.16
N ASP A 234 -15.77 -5.44 -11.38
CA ASP A 234 -17.16 -4.99 -11.56
C ASP A 234 -17.35 -4.04 -12.77
N ASP A 235 -16.31 -3.31 -13.18
CA ASP A 235 -16.37 -2.38 -14.32
C ASP A 235 -16.23 -3.09 -15.69
N GLU A 236 -15.67 -4.31 -15.73
CA GLU A 236 -15.57 -5.09 -16.97
C GLU A 236 -16.87 -5.84 -17.32
N GLU A 237 -17.78 -6.07 -16.37
CA GLU A 237 -19.07 -6.74 -16.63
C GLU A 237 -20.19 -5.79 -17.12
N GLU A 238 -20.03 -4.46 -17.02
CA GLU A 238 -21.02 -3.49 -17.54
C GLU A 238 -20.81 -3.09 -19.01
N GLU A 239 -19.72 -3.54 -19.67
CA GLU A 239 -19.43 -3.26 -21.08
C GLU A 239 -19.73 -4.40 -22.08
N GLU A 240 -20.34 -5.52 -21.68
CA GLU A 240 -20.82 -6.59 -22.59
C GLU A 240 -22.33 -6.57 -22.92
#